data_AF-A0A952FC81-F1
#
_entry.id   AF-A0A952FC81-F1
#
_cell.length_a   1.000
_cell.length_b   1.000
_cell.length_c   1.000
_cell.angle_alpha   90.00
_cell.angle_beta   90.00
_cell.angle_gamma   90.00
#
_symmetry.space_group_name_H-M   'P 1'
#
loop_
_entity.id
_entity.type
_entity.pdbx_description
1 polymer ?
#
loop_
_entity_poly.entity_id
_entity_poly.type
_entity_poly.pdbx_seq_one_letter_code
_entity_poly.pdbx_strand_id
1 'polypeptide(L)' 'MHHPHTAPGVQPERINLNDKATSEGWTRKFNVTHQQLREAVAAVGDKATDVELHLKGSRSTTNSERVDSTKDLSTSR' A
#
# COMPACT_ATOMS: atom_id res chain seq x y z
N MET A 1 -36.11 5.70 -1.88
CA MET A 1 -34.69 5.52 -1.49
C MET A 1 -33.87 5.24 -2.75
N HIS A 2 -33.41 6.30 -3.41
CA HIS A 2 -32.43 6.23 -4.51
C HIS A 2 -31.02 6.28 -3.84
N HIS A 3 -29.95 5.57 -4.22
CA HIS A 3 -29.50 4.95 -5.48
C HIS A 3 -28.64 3.68 -5.20
N PRO A 4 -28.49 2.75 -6.16
CA PRO A 4 -27.41 1.76 -6.17
C PRO A 4 -26.08 2.39 -6.65
N HIS A 5 -25.00 2.22 -5.90
CA HIS A 5 -23.62 2.57 -6.29
C HIS A 5 -22.82 1.27 -6.13
N THR A 6 -22.16 0.61 -7.09
CA THR A 6 -21.74 0.87 -8.46
C THR A 6 -21.48 -0.51 -9.12
N ALA A 7 -21.90 -0.68 -10.38
CA ALA A 7 -21.53 -1.81 -11.26
C ALA A 7 -20.38 -1.39 -12.23
N PRO A 8 -19.83 -2.29 -13.06
CA PRO A 8 -18.42 -2.37 -13.46
C PRO A 8 -17.96 -1.26 -14.41
N GLY A 9 -16.94 -0.51 -13.99
CA GLY A 9 -16.32 0.53 -14.81
C GLY A 9 -15.30 1.33 -14.02
N VAL A 10 -14.19 0.68 -13.62
CA VAL A 10 -12.91 1.19 -13.07
C VAL A 10 -12.97 2.62 -12.51
N GLN A 11 -13.85 2.88 -11.54
CA GLN A 11 -13.66 4.05 -10.69
C GLN A 11 -12.70 3.61 -9.60
N PRO A 12 -11.58 4.32 -9.38
CA PRO A 12 -10.66 3.95 -8.31
C PRO A 12 -11.44 4.01 -7.00
N GLU A 13 -11.56 2.87 -6.31
CA GLU A 13 -12.16 2.87 -4.99
C GLU A 13 -11.41 3.86 -4.10
N ARG A 14 -12.13 4.57 -3.23
CA ARG A 14 -11.52 5.53 -2.31
C ARG A 14 -11.26 4.86 -0.96
N ILE A 15 -10.07 5.07 -0.42
CA ILE A 15 -9.67 4.57 0.88
C ILE A 15 -10.25 5.50 1.95
N ASN A 16 -11.25 5.02 2.66
CA ASN A 16 -11.80 5.72 3.81
C ASN A 16 -11.11 5.26 5.10
N LEU A 17 -10.21 6.09 5.64
CA LEU A 17 -9.55 5.82 6.92
C LEU A 17 -10.48 6.01 8.13
N ASN A 18 -11.60 6.73 7.95
CA ASN A 18 -12.58 6.97 8.99
C ASN A 18 -13.51 5.78 9.20
N ASP A 19 -13.57 4.88 8.22
CA ASP A 19 -14.36 3.67 8.27
C ASP A 19 -13.46 2.46 8.54
N LYS A 20 -13.67 1.83 9.70
CA LYS A 20 -12.80 0.75 10.18
C LYS A 20 -12.89 -0.49 9.27
N ALA A 21 -14.07 -0.80 8.75
CA ALA A 21 -14.29 -1.97 7.90
C ALA A 21 -13.56 -1.85 6.56
N THR A 22 -13.65 -0.68 5.92
CA THR A 22 -12.91 -0.41 4.67
C THR A 22 -11.41 -0.33 4.91
N SER A 23 -10.93 0.38 5.93
CA SER A 23 -9.49 0.44 6.23
C SER A 23 -8.89 -0.93 6.58
N GLU A 24 -9.60 -1.79 7.31
CA GLU A 24 -9.18 -3.19 7.53
C GLU A 24 -9.18 -4.00 6.23
N GLY A 25 -10.15 -3.78 5.34
CA GLY A 25 -10.15 -4.39 4.00
C GLY A 25 -8.92 -4.00 3.19
N TRP A 26 -8.57 -2.72 3.17
CA TRP A 26 -7.43 -2.19 2.42
C TRP A 26 -6.08 -2.65 2.99
N THR A 27 -5.90 -2.63 4.31
CA THR A 27 -4.68 -3.14 4.94
C THR A 27 -4.44 -4.61 4.61
N ARG A 28 -5.50 -5.42 4.60
CA ARG A 28 -5.42 -6.83 4.23
C ARG A 28 -5.16 -7.06 2.75
N LYS A 29 -5.80 -6.27 1.87
CA LYS A 29 -5.59 -6.32 0.40
C LYS A 29 -4.17 -5.96 0.00
N PHE A 30 -3.63 -4.87 0.54
CA PHE A 30 -2.27 -4.41 0.22
C PHE A 30 -1.19 -5.06 1.08
N ASN A 31 -1.58 -5.84 2.08
CA ASN A 31 -0.68 -6.44 3.06
C ASN A 31 0.22 -5.40 3.74
N VAL A 32 -0.40 -4.33 4.24
CA VAL A 32 0.25 -3.20 4.93
C VAL A 32 -0.41 -2.92 6.27
N THR A 33 0.26 -2.17 7.13
CA THR A 33 -0.32 -1.73 8.41
C THR A 33 -1.24 -0.52 8.24
N HIS A 34 -2.12 -0.26 9.21
CA HIS A 34 -2.95 0.95 9.23
C HIS A 34 -2.11 2.23 9.15
N GLN A 35 -0.92 2.22 9.76
CA GLN A 35 0.00 3.35 9.69
C GLN A 35 0.51 3.56 8.27
N GLN A 36 1.02 2.52 7.61
CA GLN A 36 1.48 2.60 6.22
C GLN A 36 0.35 2.99 5.26
N LEU A 37 -0.87 2.49 5.49
CA LEU A 37 -2.04 2.88 4.71
C LEU A 37 -2.31 4.39 4.85
N ARG A 38 -2.28 4.91 6.08
CA ARG A 38 -2.44 6.35 6.36
C ARG A 38 -1.33 7.17 5.73
N GLU A 39 -0.07 6.75 5.85
CA GLU A 39 1.08 7.44 5.29
C GLU A 39 0.99 7.50 3.76
N ALA A 40 0.63 6.39 3.11
CA ALA A 40 0.43 6.36 1.67
C ALA A 40 -0.74 7.26 1.25
N VAL A 41 -1.87 7.20 1.95
CA VAL A 41 -3.01 8.10 1.69
C VAL A 41 -2.63 9.57 1.89
N ALA A 42 -1.78 9.89 2.86
CA ALA A 42 -1.29 11.25 3.06
C ALA A 42 -0.32 11.70 1.95
N ALA A 43 0.45 10.77 1.37
CA ALA A 43 1.42 11.04 0.31
C ALA A 43 0.78 11.20 -1.08
N VAL A 44 -0.18 10.36 -1.44
CA VAL A 44 -0.78 10.33 -2.80
C VAL A 44 -2.28 10.60 -2.85
N GLY A 45 -2.95 10.70 -1.70
CA GLY A 45 -4.38 10.95 -1.57
C GLY A 45 -5.21 9.69 -1.28
N ASP A 46 -6.52 9.86 -1.14
CA ASP A 46 -7.46 8.78 -0.78
C ASP A 46 -7.78 7.81 -1.94
N LYS A 47 -7.08 7.90 -3.08
CA LYS A 47 -7.33 7.04 -4.24
C LYS A 47 -6.63 5.69 -4.07
N ALA A 48 -7.37 4.59 -4.07
CA ALA A 48 -6.78 3.26 -3.88
C ALA A 48 -5.76 2.89 -4.97
N THR A 49 -5.98 3.33 -6.21
CA THR A 49 -5.03 3.08 -7.32
C THR A 49 -3.69 3.76 -7.08
N ASP A 50 -3.68 5.05 -6.73
CA ASP A 50 -2.44 5.77 -6.43
C ASP A 50 -1.75 5.19 -5.19
N VAL A 51 -2.52 4.86 -4.14
CA VAL A 51 -2.00 4.25 -2.91
C VAL A 51 -1.38 2.88 -3.17
N GLU A 52 -2.02 2.04 -3.99
CA GLU A 52 -1.45 0.75 -4.40
C GLU A 52 -0.14 0.93 -5.16
N LEU A 53 -0.10 1.85 -6.13
CA LEU A 53 1.10 2.15 -6.91
C LEU A 53 2.24 2.65 -6.01
N HIS A 54 1.95 3.54 -5.05
CA HIS A 54 2.91 4.03 -4.08
C HIS A 54 3.42 2.92 -3.16
N LEU A 55 2.52 2.14 -2.55
CA LEU A 55 2.88 1.05 -1.65
C LEU A 55 3.68 -0.04 -2.38
N LYS A 56 3.30 -0.38 -3.61
CA LYS A 56 4.02 -1.35 -4.45
C LYS A 56 5.40 -0.84 -4.87
N GLY A 57 5.50 0.44 -5.26
CA GLY A 57 6.77 1.09 -5.58
C GLY A 57 7.72 1.21 -4.39
N SER A 58 7.20 1.59 -3.22
CA SER A 58 7.97 1.72 -1.97
C SER A 58 8.46 0.36 -1.44
N ARG A 59 7.69 -0.72 -1.65
CA ARG A 59 8.16 -2.09 -1.32
C ARG A 59 9.27 -2.55 -2.25
N SER A 60 9.26 -2.12 -3.51
CA SER A 60 10.35 -2.40 -4.45
C SER A 60 11.64 -1.69 -4.05
N THR A 61 11.58 -0.45 -3.54
CA THR A 61 12.77 0.27 -3.10
C THR A 61 13.29 -0.20 -1.74
N THR A 62 12.42 -0.53 -0.77
CA THR A 62 12.86 -1.06 0.54
C THR A 62 13.39 -2.50 0.47
N ASN A 63 12.90 -3.35 -0.43
CA ASN A 63 13.41 -4.73 -0.54
C ASN A 63 14.78 -4.80 -1.24
N SER A 64 15.09 -3.85 -2.12
CA SER A 64 16.42 -3.75 -2.74
C SER A 64 17.53 -3.38 -1.76
N GLU A 65 17.19 -2.84 -0.58
CA GLU A 65 18.18 -2.41 0.40
C GLU A 65 18.57 -3.49 1.44
N ARG A 66 17.89 -4.66 1.47
CA ARG A 66 18.21 -5.74 2.43
C ARG A 66 18.90 -6.97 1.84
N VAL A 67 19.18 -7.01 0.53
CA VAL A 67 19.84 -8.17 -0.09
C VAL A 67 21.34 -8.00 -0.32
N ASP A 68 21.97 -6.88 0.09
CA ASP A 68 23.40 -6.65 -0.16
C ASP A 68 24.31 -6.77 1.09
N SER A 69 23.78 -6.93 2.30
CA SER A 69 24.63 -6.96 3.51
C SER A 69 25.21 -8.33 3.88
N THR A 70 25.07 -9.36 3.04
CA THR A 70 25.60 -10.71 3.35
C THR A 70 26.65 -11.21 2.36
N LYS A 71 27.30 -10.33 1.61
CA LYS A 71 28.48 -10.69 0.83
C LYS A 71 29.74 -10.08 1.44
N ASP A 72 30.67 -10.98 1.71
CA ASP A 72 32.10 -10.71 1.83
C ASP A 72 32.62 -10.18 3.19
N LEU A 73 32.75 -11.09 4.16
CA LEU A 73 33.85 -11.00 5.12
C LEU A 73 34.25 -12.39 5.62
N SER A 74 34.75 -13.23 4.71
CA SER A 74 35.71 -14.30 5.09
C SER A 74 36.50 -14.74 3.86
N THR A 75 37.37 -13.85 3.39
CA THR A 75 38.55 -14.24 2.63
C THR A 75 39.75 -13.52 3.22
N SER A 76 40.75 -14.32 3.61
CA SER A 76 42.12 -13.97 3.99
C SER A 76 42.33 -13.00 5.15
N ARG A 77 42.78 -13.55 6.29
CA ARG A 77 44.19 -13.43 6.68
C ARG A 77 44.63 -14.57 7.58
#